data_AF-A0A6L3X493-F1
#
_entry.id   AF-A0A6L3X493-F1
#
_cell.length_a   1.000
_cell.length_b   1.000
_cell.length_c   1.000
_cell.angle_alpha   90.00
_cell.angle_beta   90.00
_cell.angle_gamma   90.00
#
_symmetry.space_group_name_H-M   'P 1'
#
loop_
_entity.id
_entity.type
_entity.pdbx_description
1 polymer ?
#
loop_
_entity_poly.entity_id
_entity_poly.type
_entity_poly.pdbx_seq_one_letter_code
_entity_poly.pdbx_strand_id
1 'polypeptide(L)'
;ESDGVNKATALTQTINRQLHPKPDDDSRVSPALRSAIQKSGMVLLDDFGEIVLKTEDLCSAQDDCIRLKNALVNLGNSKDWDALVKRAEAGRLYGV
;
A
#
# COMPACT_ATOMS: atom_id res chain seq x y z
N GLU A 1 1.60 -25.89 1.55
CA GLU A 1 2.30 -24.60 1.69
C GLU A 1 1.68 -23.84 2.86
N SER A 2 2.43 -22.99 3.57
CA SER A 2 1.95 -22.32 4.80
C SER A 2 1.14 -21.06 4.45
N ASP A 3 -0.04 -20.90 5.05
CA ASP A 3 -0.92 -19.74 4.85
C ASP A 3 -0.18 -18.39 5.05
N GLY A 4 0.64 -18.28 6.09
CA GLY A 4 1.45 -17.07 6.35
C GLY A 4 2.48 -16.78 5.25
N VAL A 5 3.06 -17.82 4.63
CA VAL A 5 4.01 -17.65 3.50
C VAL A 5 3.28 -17.11 2.27
N ASN A 6 2.06 -17.60 2.02
CA ASN A 6 1.23 -17.12 0.90
C ASN A 6 0.86 -15.63 1.09
N LYS A 7 0.45 -15.23 2.29
CA LYS A 7 0.12 -13.85 2.62
C LYS A 7 1.34 -12.91 2.52
N ALA A 8 2.50 -13.33 3.04
CA ALA A 8 3.74 -12.57 2.94
C ALA A 8 4.21 -12.41 1.49
N THR A 9 4.06 -13.46 0.69
CA THR A 9 4.38 -13.44 -0.74
C THR A 9 3.45 -12.48 -1.49
N ALA A 10 2.15 -12.54 -1.22
CA ALA A 10 1.17 -11.65 -1.82
C ALA A 10 1.45 -10.18 -1.47
N LEU A 11 1.77 -9.87 -0.21
CA LEU A 11 2.15 -8.51 0.21
C LEU A 11 3.41 -8.03 -0.51
N THR A 12 4.44 -8.87 -0.60
CA THR A 12 5.71 -8.53 -1.27
C THR A 12 5.50 -8.26 -2.75
N GLN A 13 4.69 -9.08 -3.43
CA GLN A 13 4.34 -8.89 -4.84
C GLN A 13 3.59 -7.58 -5.07
N THR A 14 2.62 -7.24 -4.20
CA THR A 14 1.89 -5.98 -4.28
C THR A 14 2.79 -4.77 -4.09
N ILE A 15 3.66 -4.79 -3.08
CA ILE A 15 4.61 -3.69 -2.84
C ILE A 15 5.54 -3.52 -4.06
N ASN A 16 6.12 -4.62 -4.57
CA ASN A 16 7.03 -4.56 -5.72
C ASN A 16 6.33 -4.01 -6.97
N ARG A 17 5.11 -4.47 -7.25
CA ARG A 17 4.30 -3.96 -8.39
C ARG A 17 4.05 -2.47 -8.29
N GLN A 18 3.72 -1.96 -7.10
CA GLN A 18 3.41 -0.53 -6.93
C GLN A 18 4.63 0.37 -6.89
N LEU A 19 5.79 -0.12 -6.43
CA LEU A 19 7.05 0.62 -6.49
C LEU A 19 7.63 0.69 -7.91
N HIS A 20 7.33 -0.31 -8.75
CA HIS A 20 7.80 -0.42 -10.12
C HIS A 20 6.63 -0.60 -11.09
N PRO A 21 5.72 0.39 -11.20
CA PRO A 21 4.54 0.28 -12.05
C PRO A 21 4.98 0.18 -13.50
N LYS A 22 4.41 -0.78 -14.23
CA LYS A 22 4.66 -0.94 -15.65
C LYS A 22 3.73 -0.03 -16.46
N PRO A 23 4.05 0.29 -17.72
CA PRO A 23 3.23 1.18 -18.56
C PRO A 23 1.80 0.69 -18.78
N ASP A 24 1.59 -0.63 -18.65
CA ASP A 24 0.32 -1.35 -18.79
C ASP A 24 -0.45 -1.52 -17.47
N ASP A 25 0.11 -1.10 -16.33
CA ASP A 25 -0.68 -1.04 -15.09
C ASP A 25 -1.74 0.06 -15.23
N ASP A 26 -3.02 -0.33 -15.10
CA ASP A 26 -4.19 0.57 -15.12
C ASP A 26 -4.08 1.58 -13.99
N SER A 27 -3.42 2.70 -14.27
CA SER A 27 -3.31 3.76 -13.29
C SER A 27 -4.57 4.57 -13.22
N ARG A 28 -4.98 4.83 -11.98
CA ARG A 28 -6.10 5.71 -11.67
C ARG A 28 -5.72 7.20 -11.69
N VAL A 29 -4.46 7.54 -11.96
CA VAL A 29 -3.98 8.92 -12.08
C VAL A 29 -3.55 9.27 -13.50
N SER A 30 -3.64 10.56 -13.84
CA SER A 30 -3.23 11.03 -15.17
C SER A 30 -1.72 10.85 -15.42
N PRO A 31 -1.31 10.59 -16.67
CA PRO A 31 0.11 10.47 -17.04
C PRO A 31 0.94 11.72 -16.68
N ALA A 32 0.34 12.91 -16.76
CA ALA A 32 0.99 14.17 -16.42
C ALA A 32 1.34 14.25 -14.92
N LEU A 33 0.41 13.85 -14.04
CA LEU A 33 0.65 13.81 -12.61
C LEU A 33 1.74 12.80 -12.26
N ARG A 34 1.67 11.58 -12.83
CA ARG A 34 2.71 10.56 -12.61
C ARG A 34 4.09 11.05 -13.04
N SER A 35 4.19 11.70 -14.20
CA SER A 35 5.46 12.26 -14.68
C SER A 35 6.01 13.35 -13.76
N ALA A 36 5.14 14.22 -13.23
CA ALA A 36 5.55 15.26 -12.29
C ALA A 36 6.09 14.67 -10.98
N ILE A 37 5.41 13.66 -10.43
CA ILE A 37 5.83 12.96 -9.21
C ILE A 37 7.17 12.25 -9.41
N GLN A 38 7.34 11.51 -10.52
CA GLN A 38 8.61 10.84 -10.84
C GLN A 38 9.76 11.85 -10.99
N LYS A 39 9.54 13.00 -11.64
CA LYS A 39 10.56 14.06 -11.77
C LYS A 39 10.96 14.67 -10.43
N SER A 40 10.07 14.66 -9.44
CA SER A 40 10.38 15.11 -8.08
C SER A 40 11.11 14.05 -7.24
N GLY A 41 11.39 12.86 -7.79
CA GLY A 41 12.03 11.76 -7.07
C GLY A 41 11.10 11.03 -6.11
N MET A 42 9.80 11.31 -6.17
CA MET A 42 8.78 10.62 -5.39
C MET A 42 8.22 9.42 -6.17
N VAL A 43 7.74 8.42 -5.45
CA VAL A 43 7.02 7.27 -6.01
C VAL A 43 5.56 7.41 -5.61
N LEU A 44 4.66 7.31 -6.59
CA LEU A 44 3.23 7.28 -6.36
C LEU A 44 2.78 5.83 -6.12
N LEU A 45 2.11 5.57 -5.01
CA LEU A 45 1.45 4.28 -4.74
C LEU A 45 -0.01 4.38 -5.21
N ASP A 46 -0.26 3.87 -6.42
CA ASP A 46 -1.56 4.00 -7.10
C ASP A 46 -2.70 3.35 -6.30
N ASP A 47 -2.43 2.23 -5.62
CA ASP A 47 -3.38 1.51 -4.75
C ASP A 47 -2.78 1.22 -3.38
N PHE A 48 -2.45 2.29 -2.64
CA PHE A 48 -1.92 2.16 -1.28
C PHE A 48 -2.85 1.35 -0.35
N GLY A 49 -4.16 1.37 -0.60
CA GLY A 49 -5.14 0.56 0.12
C GLY A 49 -4.86 -0.95 0.04
N GLU A 50 -4.46 -1.46 -1.13
CA GLU A 50 -4.12 -2.88 -1.28
C GLU A 50 -2.96 -3.31 -0.37
N ILE A 51 -1.94 -2.45 -0.20
CA ILE A 51 -0.81 -2.71 0.71
C ILE A 51 -1.29 -2.78 2.16
N VAL A 52 -2.18 -1.85 2.56
CA VAL A 52 -2.76 -1.82 3.91
C VAL A 52 -3.55 -3.09 4.19
N LEU A 53 -4.46 -3.49 3.28
CA LEU A 53 -5.33 -4.65 3.49
C LEU A 53 -4.53 -5.98 3.51
N LYS A 54 -3.52 -6.13 2.65
CA LYS A 54 -2.65 -7.31 2.68
C LYS A 54 -1.76 -7.37 3.92
N THR A 55 -1.37 -6.20 4.44
CA THR A 55 -0.66 -6.14 5.72
C THR A 55 -1.58 -6.52 6.87
N GLU A 56 -2.84 -6.11 6.86
CA GLU A 56 -3.83 -6.51 7.87
C GLU A 56 -4.09 -8.02 7.86
N ASP A 57 -4.22 -8.62 6.68
CA ASP A 57 -4.42 -10.06 6.54
C ASP A 57 -3.21 -10.89 7.03
N LEU A 58 -1.99 -10.39 6.79
CA LEU A 58 -0.75 -11.02 7.26
C LEU A 58 -0.51 -10.83 8.77
N CYS A 59 -0.82 -9.63 9.30
CA CYS A 59 -0.44 -9.18 10.63
C CYS A 59 -1.69 -8.87 11.48
N SER A 60 -2.61 -9.83 11.59
CA SER A 60 -3.95 -9.59 12.17
C SER A 60 -3.96 -9.40 13.68
N ALA A 61 -2.91 -9.82 14.41
CA ALA A 61 -2.81 -9.53 15.84
C ALA A 61 -2.39 -8.08 16.08
N GLN A 62 -2.80 -7.53 17.22
CA GLN A 62 -2.50 -6.14 17.59
C GLN A 62 -1.00 -5.87 17.64
N ASP A 63 -0.22 -6.82 18.17
CA ASP A 63 1.22 -6.68 18.37
C ASP A 63 2.07 -7.18 17.19
N ASP A 64 1.43 -7.69 16.13
CA ASP A 64 2.14 -8.13 14.93
C ASP A 64 2.59 -6.93 14.10
N CYS A 65 3.81 -7.05 13.56
CA CYS A 65 4.34 -6.16 12.53
C CYS A 65 4.28 -4.67 12.88
N ILE A 66 4.33 -4.29 14.17
CA ILE A 66 4.17 -2.91 14.65
C ILE A 66 5.00 -1.90 13.84
N ARG A 67 6.25 -2.26 13.51
CA ARG A 67 7.13 -1.40 12.69
C ARG A 67 6.57 -1.12 11.30
N LEU A 68 6.05 -2.15 10.64
CA LEU A 68 5.43 -2.02 9.32
C LEU A 68 4.12 -1.23 9.41
N LYS A 69 3.25 -1.58 10.37
CA LYS A 69 1.98 -0.85 10.60
C LYS A 69 2.23 0.64 10.84
N ASN A 70 3.19 1.00 11.69
CA ASN A 70 3.55 2.40 11.96
C ASN A 70 4.10 3.12 10.72
N ALA A 71 4.94 2.46 9.93
CA ALA A 71 5.44 3.04 8.69
C ALA A 71 4.30 3.36 7.71
N LEU A 72 3.33 2.45 7.57
CA LEU A 72 2.16 2.64 6.70
C LEU A 72 1.19 3.70 7.24
N VAL A 73 0.99 3.79 8.56
CA VAL A 73 0.20 4.87 9.18
C VAL A 73 0.79 6.24 8.87
N ASN A 74 2.11 6.39 9.00
CA ASN A 74 2.81 7.63 8.68
C ASN A 74 2.71 7.95 7.19
N LEU A 75 2.93 6.96 6.32
CA LEU A 75 2.86 7.14 4.87
C LEU A 75 1.45 7.52 4.41
N GLY A 76 0.42 6.88 4.97
CA GLY A 76 -0.99 7.14 4.67
C GLY A 76 -1.56 8.41 5.30
N ASN A 77 -0.75 9.15 6.07
CA ASN A 77 -1.19 10.27 6.89
C ASN A 77 -2.48 9.92 7.65
N SER A 78 -2.43 8.80 8.38
CA SER A 78 -3.52 8.33 9.23
C SER A 78 -3.18 8.53 10.70
N LYS A 79 -4.22 8.60 11.54
CA LYS A 79 -4.06 8.74 12.98
C LYS A 79 -3.49 7.47 13.63
N ASP A 80 -4.01 6.33 13.20
CA ASP A 80 -3.69 5.01 13.72
C ASP A 80 -3.98 3.94 12.65
N TRP A 81 -3.64 2.69 12.97
CA TRP A 81 -3.77 1.55 12.07
C TRP A 81 -5.24 1.27 11.72
N ASP A 82 -6.13 1.25 12.71
CA ASP A 82 -7.56 1.00 12.50
C ASP A 82 -8.20 2.05 11.59
N ALA A 83 -7.87 3.33 11.78
CA ALA A 83 -8.33 4.40 10.91
C ALA A 83 -7.77 4.25 9.49
N LEU A 84 -6.55 3.73 9.33
CA LEU A 84 -5.95 3.48 8.03
C LEU A 84 -6.66 2.32 7.31
N VAL A 85 -6.88 1.19 7.98
CA VAL A 85 -7.59 0.03 7.44
C VAL A 85 -8.99 0.43 6.99
N LYS A 86 -9.76 1.16 7.82
CA LYS A 86 -11.10 1.65 7.45
C LYS A 86 -11.09 2.53 6.19
N ARG A 87 -10.05 3.35 6.01
CA ARG A 87 -9.90 4.17 4.78
C ARG A 87 -9.56 3.30 3.57
N ALA A 88 -8.76 2.25 3.75
CA ALA A 88 -8.43 1.28 2.71
C ALA A 88 -9.67 0.51 2.24
N GLU A 89 -10.47 -0.03 3.18
CA GLU A 89 -11.73 -0.74 2.89
C GLU A 89 -12.75 0.16 2.18
N ALA A 90 -12.78 1.45 2.52
CA ALA A 90 -13.64 2.43 1.87
C ALA A 90 -13.13 2.89 0.50
N GLY A 91 -11.99 2.37 0.01
CA GLY A 91 -11.40 2.77 -1.27
C GLY A 91 -10.91 4.22 -1.28
N ARG A 92 -10.46 4.77 -0.15
CA ARG A 92 -10.08 6.19 0.00
C ARG A 92 -8.57 6.44 -0.03
N LEU A 93 -7.78 5.45 -0.46
CA LEU A 93 -6.31 5.50 -0.45
C LEU A 93 -5.70 5.37 -1.86
N TYR A 94 -6.38 5.90 -2.87
CA TYR A 94 -5.84 5.94 -4.24
C TYR A 94 -4.93 7.15 -4.43
N GLY A 95 -3.74 6.92 -4.98
CA GLY A 95 -2.78 7.96 -5.34
C GLY A 95 -2.10 8.63 -4.15
N VAL A 96 -1.71 7.84 -3.15
CA VAL A 96 -0.90 8.28 -1.98
C VAL A 96 0.58 8.22 -2.31
#